data_AF-A0A0Q9AKT2-F1
#
_entry.id   AF-A0A0Q9AKT2-F1
#
_cell.length_a   1.000
_cell.length_b   1.000
_cell.length_c   1.000
_cell.angle_alpha   90.00
_cell.angle_beta   90.00
_cell.angle_gamma   90.00
#
_symmetry.space_group_name_H-M   'P 1'
#
loop_
_entity.id
_entity.type
_entity.pdbx_description
1 polymer ?
#
loop_
_entity_poly.entity_id
_entity_poly.type
_entity_poly.pdbx_seq_one_letter_code
_entity_poly.pdbx_strand_id
1 'polypeptide(L)'
;MAVPEVIPIAYQPRHRTESIGRYADGQFLASVTYAFPQGFRLDDGWEEHKRLYTVLHTFDAEGRYRDSDIWCAGTWAEQQRNPHGDDSVLTRARVRLATLLRSLPRRSYTDIAVRPFHLTYENVLFGLVIREDKDDDGEPETWAELYPDRLAFAAPWDGTYDT
;
A
#
# COMPACT_ATOMS: atom_id res chain seq x y z
N MET A 1 3.91 23.90 -2.96
CA MET A 1 5.09 23.41 -3.72
C MET A 1 4.58 22.52 -4.85
N ALA A 2 5.27 22.45 -6.00
CA ALA A 2 4.89 21.48 -7.03
C ALA A 2 5.13 20.04 -6.54
N VAL A 3 4.29 19.10 -6.97
CA VAL A 3 4.47 17.67 -6.70
C VAL A 3 5.67 17.15 -7.48
N PRO A 4 6.61 16.43 -6.84
CA PRO A 4 7.75 15.85 -7.54
C PRO A 4 7.32 14.67 -8.43
N GLU A 5 8.07 14.42 -9.51
CA GLU A 5 7.80 13.30 -10.41
C GLU A 5 7.93 11.93 -9.71
N VAL A 6 8.86 11.85 -8.75
CA VAL A 6 9.03 10.72 -7.84
C VAL A 6 8.71 11.16 -6.42
N ILE A 7 7.81 10.45 -5.77
CA ILE A 7 7.41 10.68 -4.39
C ILE A 7 8.33 9.85 -3.49
N PRO A 8 9.08 10.48 -2.58
CA PRO A 8 9.85 9.75 -1.59
C PRO A 8 8.91 9.08 -0.59
N ILE A 9 9.30 7.90 -0.11
CA ILE A 9 8.62 7.15 0.95
C ILE A 9 9.70 6.67 1.91
N ALA A 10 9.66 7.18 3.13
CA ALA A 10 10.62 6.82 4.17
C ALA A 10 10.36 5.40 4.68
N TYR A 11 11.43 4.63 4.84
CA TYR A 11 11.39 3.32 5.46
C TYR A 11 11.27 3.49 6.98
N GLN A 12 10.18 2.98 7.54
CA GLN A 12 9.95 3.01 8.98
C GLN A 12 9.81 1.59 9.54
N PRO A 13 10.85 1.06 10.21
CA PRO A 13 10.78 -0.25 10.85
C PRO A 13 9.61 -0.34 11.84
N ARG A 14 8.86 -1.44 11.82
CA ARG A 14 7.70 -1.69 12.73
C ARG A 14 6.54 -0.69 12.57
N HIS A 15 6.46 -0.01 11.43
CA HIS A 15 5.40 0.91 11.07
C HIS A 15 4.81 0.56 9.69
N ARG A 16 3.93 1.40 9.13
CA ARG A 16 3.18 1.10 7.90
C ARG A 16 4.07 0.87 6.67
N THR A 17 5.24 1.51 6.63
CA THR A 17 6.21 1.40 5.54
C THR A 17 7.37 0.46 5.86
N GLU A 18 7.20 -0.51 6.77
CA GLU A 18 8.27 -1.44 7.18
C GLU A 18 8.68 -2.45 6.08
N SER A 19 7.90 -2.56 5.01
CA SER A 19 8.09 -3.54 3.94
C SER A 19 8.37 -2.87 2.59
N ILE A 20 9.22 -1.85 2.59
CA ILE A 20 9.69 -1.14 1.38
C ILE A 20 11.22 -1.26 1.22
N GLY A 21 11.72 -1.08 0.00
CA GLY A 21 13.15 -0.95 -0.24
C GLY A 21 13.60 -1.25 -1.66
N ARG A 22 14.83 -1.76 -1.79
CA ARG A 22 15.45 -2.10 -3.09
C ARG A 22 15.68 -3.60 -3.23
N TYR A 23 15.63 -4.08 -4.47
CA TYR A 23 16.01 -5.43 -4.88
C TYR A 23 16.86 -5.37 -6.15
N ALA A 24 17.36 -6.50 -6.64
CA ALA A 24 18.34 -6.52 -7.75
C ALA A 24 17.89 -5.75 -9.00
N ASP A 25 16.59 -5.74 -9.30
CA ASP A 25 16.07 -5.12 -10.53
C ASP A 25 15.40 -3.76 -10.29
N GLY A 26 15.34 -3.24 -9.05
CA GLY A 26 14.76 -1.93 -8.77
C GLY A 26 14.26 -1.73 -7.34
N GLN A 27 13.08 -1.15 -7.19
CA GLN A 27 12.47 -0.82 -5.88
C GLN A 27 11.20 -1.66 -5.65
N PHE A 28 10.81 -1.83 -4.39
CA PHE A 28 9.59 -2.53 -4.02
C PHE A 28 8.85 -1.83 -2.87
N LEU A 29 7.53 -1.97 -2.88
CA LEU A 29 6.62 -1.59 -1.79
C LEU A 29 5.68 -2.78 -1.56
N ALA A 30 5.71 -3.35 -0.36
CA ALA A 30 4.82 -4.45 0.00
C ALA A 30 4.05 -4.13 1.27
N SER A 31 2.81 -4.61 1.36
CA SER A 31 1.97 -4.41 2.54
C SER A 31 0.95 -5.54 2.72
N VAL A 32 0.42 -5.64 3.93
CA VAL A 32 -0.79 -6.39 4.25
C VAL A 32 -1.82 -5.39 4.74
N THR A 33 -2.92 -5.24 4.02
CA THR A 33 -3.84 -4.12 4.21
C THR A 33 -5.29 -4.51 3.97
N TYR A 34 -6.19 -3.91 4.75
CA TYR A 34 -7.62 -4.09 4.55
C TYR A 34 -8.15 -3.05 3.58
N ALA A 35 -9.02 -3.49 2.67
CA ALA A 35 -9.67 -2.59 1.73
C ALA A 35 -11.13 -2.96 1.50
N PHE A 36 -11.90 -1.95 1.12
CA PHE A 36 -13.23 -2.12 0.56
C PHE A 36 -13.18 -1.95 -0.95
N PRO A 37 -14.03 -2.67 -1.72
CA PRO A 37 -14.26 -2.35 -3.12
C PRO A 37 -14.70 -0.89 -3.31
N GLN A 38 -14.27 -0.27 -4.40
CA GLN A 38 -14.67 1.07 -4.78
C GLN A 38 -16.18 1.17 -4.89
N GLY A 39 -16.74 2.27 -4.37
CA GLY A 39 -18.18 2.51 -4.33
C GLY A 39 -18.94 1.73 -3.27
N PHE A 40 -18.27 0.90 -2.47
CA PHE A 40 -18.91 0.24 -1.33
C PHE A 40 -19.44 1.27 -0.32
N ARG A 41 -20.66 1.06 0.15
CA ARG A 41 -21.30 1.89 1.17
C ARG A 41 -21.32 1.09 2.46
N LEU A 42 -20.93 1.71 3.57
CA LEU A 42 -20.91 1.03 4.86
C LEU A 42 -22.35 0.75 5.31
N ASP A 43 -22.78 -0.51 5.22
CA ASP A 43 -24.08 -1.02 5.62
C ASP A 43 -23.94 -2.32 6.44
N ASP A 44 -25.08 -2.92 6.83
CA ASP A 44 -25.09 -4.18 7.57
C ASP A 44 -24.42 -5.30 6.75
N GLY A 45 -23.46 -6.00 7.35
CA GLY A 45 -22.69 -7.05 6.68
C GLY A 45 -21.39 -6.58 6.02
N TRP A 46 -20.96 -5.32 6.25
CA TRP A 46 -19.69 -4.78 5.75
C TRP A 46 -18.47 -5.67 6.07
N GLU A 47 -18.52 -6.48 7.14
CA GLU A 47 -17.46 -7.40 7.54
C GLU A 47 -17.14 -8.44 6.45
N GLU A 48 -18.14 -8.82 5.64
CA GLU A 48 -17.97 -9.73 4.49
C GLU A 48 -17.36 -9.00 3.27
N HIS A 49 -17.39 -7.67 3.26
CA HIS A 49 -16.87 -6.83 2.18
C HIS A 49 -15.49 -6.23 2.46
N LYS A 50 -15.10 -6.09 3.73
CA LYS A 50 -13.75 -5.67 4.12
C LYS A 50 -12.77 -6.83 3.91
N ARG A 51 -11.95 -6.76 2.88
CA ARG A 51 -11.02 -7.82 2.48
C ARG A 51 -9.60 -7.51 2.91
N LEU A 52 -8.87 -8.52 3.38
CA LEU A 52 -7.45 -8.43 3.66
C LEU A 52 -6.65 -8.80 2.42
N TYR A 53 -5.80 -7.91 1.94
CA TYR A 53 -4.91 -8.14 0.82
C TYR A 53 -3.47 -8.25 1.27
N THR A 54 -2.71 -9.08 0.57
CA THR A 54 -1.25 -9.01 0.51
C THR A 54 -0.88 -8.40 -0.82
N VAL A 55 0.00 -7.41 -0.79
CA VAL A 55 0.39 -6.65 -1.98
C VAL A 55 1.91 -6.56 -2.05
N LEU A 56 2.46 -6.77 -3.24
CA LEU A 56 3.84 -6.41 -3.60
C LEU A 56 3.80 -5.63 -4.90
N HIS A 57 4.13 -4.35 -4.85
CA HIS A 57 4.42 -3.53 -6.02
C HIS A 57 5.92 -3.52 -6.30
N THR A 58 6.28 -3.61 -7.57
CA THR A 58 7.66 -3.50 -8.04
C THR A 58 7.83 -2.35 -9.00
N PHE A 59 8.99 -1.73 -8.94
CA PHE A 59 9.36 -0.56 -9.72
C PHE A 59 10.77 -0.76 -10.30
N ASP A 60 11.10 -0.02 -11.35
CA ASP A 60 12.49 0.10 -11.79
C ASP A 60 13.33 0.99 -10.84
N ALA A 61 14.61 1.16 -11.17
CA ALA A 61 15.52 1.98 -10.39
C ALA A 61 15.11 3.46 -10.35
N GLU A 62 14.41 3.94 -11.38
CA GLU A 62 13.90 5.31 -11.51
C GLU A 62 12.49 5.47 -10.90
N GLY A 63 11.96 4.43 -10.26
CA GLY A 63 10.67 4.46 -9.59
C GLY A 63 9.46 4.32 -10.51
N ARG A 64 9.64 3.97 -11.79
CA ARG A 64 8.51 3.66 -12.68
C ARG A 64 7.90 2.31 -12.29
N TYR A 65 6.58 2.30 -12.19
CA TYR A 65 5.81 1.09 -11.93
C TYR A 65 6.10 0.00 -12.98
N ARG A 66 6.31 -1.23 -12.50
CA ARG A 66 6.48 -2.42 -13.36
C ARG A 66 5.32 -3.37 -13.24
N ASP A 67 5.08 -3.88 -12.04
CA ASP A 67 4.07 -4.92 -11.82
C ASP A 67 3.64 -5.01 -10.36
N SER A 68 2.52 -5.70 -10.12
CA SER A 68 1.98 -5.98 -8.79
C SER A 68 1.58 -7.44 -8.62
N ASP A 69 2.00 -8.07 -7.52
CA ASP A 69 1.39 -9.30 -7.01
C ASP A 69 0.39 -8.92 -5.91
N ILE A 70 -0.91 -9.09 -6.19
CA ILE A 70 -2.01 -8.79 -5.27
C ILE A 70 -2.78 -10.07 -5.01
N TRP A 71 -2.98 -10.38 -3.73
CA TRP A 71 -3.69 -11.58 -3.31
C TRP A 71 -4.65 -11.29 -2.15
N CYS A 72 -5.92 -11.66 -2.33
CA CYS A 72 -6.94 -11.58 -1.28
C CYS A 72 -6.81 -12.79 -0.33
N ALA A 73 -6.50 -12.51 0.93
CA ALA A 73 -6.37 -13.54 1.96
C ALA A 73 -7.72 -13.96 2.57
N GLY A 74 -8.79 -13.20 2.34
CA GLY A 74 -10.12 -13.40 2.91
C GLY A 74 -10.73 -12.12 3.48
N THR A 75 -11.88 -12.25 4.12
CA THR A 75 -12.67 -11.13 4.67
C THR A 75 -12.41 -10.91 6.16
N TRP A 76 -12.85 -9.75 6.66
CA TRP A 76 -12.86 -9.47 8.09
C TRP A 76 -13.76 -10.45 8.84
N ALA A 77 -14.93 -10.79 8.28
CA ALA A 77 -15.81 -11.78 8.88
C ALA A 77 -15.14 -13.17 9.01
N GLU A 78 -14.40 -13.62 7.99
CA GLU A 78 -13.61 -14.85 8.06
C GLU A 78 -12.53 -14.79 9.15
N GLN A 79 -11.80 -13.67 9.25
CA GLN A 79 -10.81 -13.46 10.31
C GLN A 79 -11.45 -13.52 11.70
N GLN A 80 -12.64 -12.96 11.89
CA GLN A 80 -13.33 -12.96 13.18
C GLN A 80 -13.81 -14.37 13.58
N ARG A 81 -14.18 -15.21 12.60
CA ARG A 81 -14.59 -16.61 12.85
C ARG A 81 -13.42 -17.49 13.27
N ASN A 82 -12.22 -17.24 12.75
CA ASN A 82 -11.01 -17.95 13.12
C ASN A 82 -9.82 -16.99 13.31
N PRO A 83 -9.74 -16.30 14.47
CA PRO A 83 -8.78 -15.21 14.66
C PRO A 83 -7.33 -15.67 14.84
N HIS A 84 -7.12 -16.96 15.11
CA HIS A 84 -5.83 -17.53 15.48
C HIS A 84 -5.51 -18.80 14.67
N GLY A 85 -4.24 -19.18 14.65
CA GLY A 85 -3.77 -20.39 13.97
C GLY A 85 -3.39 -20.15 12.51
N ASP A 86 -2.81 -21.19 11.91
CA ASP A 86 -2.15 -21.14 10.61
C ASP A 86 -3.12 -20.81 9.46
N ASP A 87 -4.38 -21.21 9.60
CA ASP A 87 -5.44 -20.97 8.61
C ASP A 87 -6.16 -19.62 8.76
N SER A 88 -5.83 -18.84 9.80
CA SER A 88 -6.43 -17.50 9.97
C SER A 88 -6.05 -16.58 8.81
N VAL A 89 -6.99 -15.72 8.39
CA VAL A 89 -6.82 -14.79 7.26
C VAL A 89 -5.54 -13.95 7.42
N LEU A 90 -5.30 -13.43 8.62
CA LEU A 90 -4.09 -12.65 8.94
C LEU A 90 -2.80 -13.48 8.83
N THR A 91 -2.80 -14.72 9.30
CA THR A 91 -1.60 -15.57 9.23
C THR A 91 -1.28 -15.93 7.79
N ARG A 92 -2.29 -16.31 7.00
CA ARG A 92 -2.11 -16.57 5.56
C ARG A 92 -1.56 -15.35 4.81
N ALA A 93 -2.09 -14.16 5.08
CA ALA A 93 -1.59 -12.91 4.49
C ALA A 93 -0.11 -12.67 4.83
N ARG A 94 0.29 -12.84 6.09
CA ARG A 94 1.69 -12.69 6.53
C ARG A 94 2.61 -13.72 5.90
N VAL A 95 2.18 -14.97 5.78
CA VAL A 95 2.95 -16.03 5.11
C VAL A 95 3.11 -15.73 3.62
N ARG A 96 2.05 -15.25 2.95
CA ARG A 96 2.13 -14.80 1.55
C ARG A 96 3.11 -13.64 1.40
N LEU A 97 3.03 -12.62 2.25
CA LEU A 97 3.95 -11.48 2.23
C LEU A 97 5.40 -11.94 2.39
N ALA A 98 5.68 -12.79 3.38
CA ALA A 98 7.01 -13.31 3.61
C ALA A 98 7.55 -14.12 2.41
N THR A 99 6.67 -14.83 1.70
CA THR A 99 7.02 -15.57 0.48
C THR A 99 7.34 -14.64 -0.68
N LEU A 100 6.52 -13.62 -0.91
CA LEU A 100 6.77 -12.60 -1.93
C LEU A 100 8.06 -11.81 -1.66
N LEU A 101 8.30 -11.44 -0.40
CA LEU A 101 9.54 -10.78 -0.04
C LEU A 101 10.74 -11.68 -0.33
N ARG A 102 10.70 -12.97 0.05
CA ARG A 102 11.79 -13.93 -0.22
C ARG A 102 12.08 -14.15 -1.70
N SER A 103 11.12 -13.93 -2.60
CA SER A 103 11.38 -14.06 -4.05
C SER A 103 12.13 -12.86 -4.63
N LEU A 104 12.25 -11.74 -3.90
CA LEU A 104 13.02 -10.57 -4.34
C LEU A 104 14.53 -10.79 -4.14
N PRO A 105 15.32 -10.92 -5.22
CA PRO A 105 16.76 -11.14 -5.11
C PRO A 105 17.48 -9.93 -4.51
N ARG A 106 18.45 -10.19 -3.63
CA ARG A 106 19.31 -9.15 -2.99
C ARG A 106 18.52 -8.01 -2.35
N ARG A 107 17.35 -8.32 -1.79
CA ARG A 107 16.47 -7.34 -1.14
C ARG A 107 17.16 -6.66 0.04
N SER A 108 17.01 -5.34 0.14
CA SER A 108 17.38 -4.52 1.29
C SER A 108 16.25 -3.54 1.63
N TYR A 109 16.01 -3.33 2.92
CA TYR A 109 15.01 -2.36 3.39
C TYR A 109 15.65 -0.98 3.53
N THR A 110 15.06 0.02 2.89
CA THR A 110 15.59 1.38 2.77
C THR A 110 14.50 2.28 2.21
N ASP A 111 14.67 3.60 2.33
CA ASP A 111 13.81 4.58 1.65
C ASP A 111 13.74 4.30 0.15
N ILE A 112 12.57 4.56 -0.44
CA ILE A 112 12.33 4.46 -1.88
C ILE A 112 11.85 5.81 -2.41
N ALA A 113 11.93 5.99 -3.73
CA ALA A 113 11.29 7.09 -4.42
C ALA A 113 10.62 6.54 -5.67
N VAL A 114 9.29 6.64 -5.74
CA VAL A 114 8.48 6.00 -6.78
C VAL A 114 7.59 7.02 -7.46
N ARG A 115 7.34 6.83 -8.75
CA ARG A 115 6.38 7.66 -9.48
C ARG A 115 4.96 7.28 -9.09
N PRO A 116 4.01 8.23 -9.14
CA PRO A 116 2.60 7.92 -9.02
C PRO A 116 2.18 6.82 -9.98
N PHE A 117 1.34 5.92 -9.51
CA PHE A 117 0.82 4.80 -10.27
C PHE A 117 -0.52 4.38 -9.67
N HIS A 118 -1.35 3.73 -10.47
CA HIS A 118 -2.59 3.15 -9.97
C HIS A 118 -2.98 1.92 -10.78
N LEU A 119 -3.66 1.00 -10.12
CA LEU A 119 -4.35 -0.12 -10.73
C LEU A 119 -5.56 -0.50 -9.89
N THR A 120 -6.48 -1.23 -10.51
CA THR A 120 -7.64 -1.80 -9.83
C THR A 120 -7.53 -3.31 -9.85
N TYR A 121 -7.67 -3.95 -8.70
CA TYR A 121 -7.75 -5.40 -8.56
C TYR A 121 -8.98 -5.76 -7.74
N GLU A 122 -9.85 -6.63 -8.28
CA GLU A 122 -11.14 -6.98 -7.66
C GLU A 122 -11.98 -5.76 -7.23
N ASN A 123 -11.99 -4.72 -8.07
CA ASN A 123 -12.65 -3.44 -7.80
C ASN A 123 -12.07 -2.67 -6.59
N VAL A 124 -10.87 -2.98 -6.11
CA VAL A 124 -10.14 -2.21 -5.09
C VAL A 124 -9.04 -1.40 -5.76
N LEU A 125 -8.90 -0.13 -5.37
CA LEU A 125 -7.82 0.75 -5.83
C LEU A 125 -6.53 0.44 -5.06
N PHE A 126 -5.45 0.21 -5.81
CA PHE A 126 -4.09 0.13 -5.30
C PHE A 126 -3.23 1.13 -6.04
N GLY A 127 -2.38 1.86 -5.33
CA GLY A 127 -1.47 2.79 -5.97
C GLY A 127 -1.16 4.02 -5.15
N LEU A 128 -0.21 4.81 -5.65
CA LEU A 128 0.14 6.12 -5.13
C LEU A 128 -0.47 7.18 -6.05
N VAL A 129 -1.54 7.82 -5.60
CA VAL A 129 -2.39 8.68 -6.43
C VAL A 129 -2.24 10.14 -6.01
N ILE A 130 -2.00 11.03 -6.96
CA ILE A 130 -1.98 12.47 -6.68
C ILE A 130 -3.40 12.96 -6.44
N ARG A 131 -3.57 13.70 -5.34
CA ARG A 131 -4.82 14.28 -4.88
C ARG A 131 -4.63 15.79 -4.75
N GLU A 132 -5.69 16.52 -5.07
CA GLU A 132 -5.75 17.97 -4.98
C GLU A 132 -7.05 18.34 -4.27
N ASP A 133 -6.97 19.24 -3.30
CA ASP A 133 -8.11 19.84 -2.61
C ASP A 133 -7.73 21.25 -2.11
N LYS A 134 -8.53 21.80 -1.20
CA LYS A 134 -8.21 23.01 -0.46
C LYS A 134 -7.92 22.70 1.01
N ASP A 135 -6.94 23.39 1.56
CA ASP A 135 -6.69 23.37 3.01
C ASP A 135 -7.77 24.14 3.78
N ASP A 136 -7.62 24.21 5.10
CA ASP A 136 -8.55 24.90 6.01
C ASP A 136 -8.68 26.40 5.72
N ASP A 137 -7.65 27.03 5.14
CA ASP A 137 -7.63 28.44 4.75
C ASP A 137 -8.18 28.66 3.32
N GLY A 138 -8.54 27.57 2.62
CA GLY A 138 -9.10 27.59 1.27
C GLY A 138 -8.04 27.65 0.16
N GLU A 139 -6.77 27.48 0.49
CA GLU A 139 -5.64 27.47 -0.43
C GLU A 139 -5.46 26.07 -1.05
N PRO A 140 -5.03 25.96 -2.32
CA PRO A 140 -4.89 24.67 -2.96
C PRO A 140 -3.78 23.84 -2.31
N GLU A 141 -4.14 22.64 -1.86
CA GLU A 141 -3.25 21.63 -1.31
C GLU A 141 -3.17 20.43 -2.24
N THR A 142 -1.96 19.89 -2.41
CA THR A 142 -1.71 18.71 -3.23
C THR A 142 -0.86 17.71 -2.47
N TRP A 143 -1.28 16.46 -2.47
CA TRP A 143 -0.58 15.36 -1.81
C TRP A 143 -0.63 14.09 -2.67
N ALA A 144 0.26 13.14 -2.40
CA ALA A 144 0.20 11.80 -2.94
C ALA A 144 -0.38 10.86 -1.89
N GLU A 145 -1.42 10.11 -2.20
CA GLU A 145 -2.09 9.20 -1.27
C GLU A 145 -1.88 7.75 -1.68
N LEU A 146 -1.34 6.95 -0.77
CA LEU A 146 -1.11 5.51 -0.97
C LEU A 146 -2.38 4.73 -0.62
N TYR A 147 -2.99 4.14 -1.64
CA TYR A 147 -4.14 3.26 -1.51
C TYR A 147 -3.72 1.79 -1.41
N PRO A 148 -4.43 0.97 -0.60
CA PRO A 148 -5.60 1.34 0.20
C PRO A 148 -5.28 1.80 1.64
N ASP A 149 -4.00 1.86 2.04
CA ASP A 149 -3.57 2.20 3.40
C ASP A 149 -3.86 3.65 3.83
N ARG A 150 -4.22 4.53 2.87
CA ARG A 150 -4.54 5.96 3.06
C ARG A 150 -3.39 6.76 3.70
N LEU A 151 -2.14 6.42 3.33
CA LEU A 151 -0.98 7.21 3.76
C LEU A 151 -0.84 8.44 2.85
N ALA A 152 -0.92 9.64 3.41
CA ALA A 152 -0.81 10.90 2.67
C ALA A 152 0.61 11.44 2.77
N PHE A 153 1.28 11.62 1.62
CA PHE A 153 2.61 12.23 1.49
C PHE A 153 2.44 13.61 0.87
N ALA A 154 2.90 14.65 1.56
CA ALA A 154 2.77 16.03 1.10
C ALA A 154 4.12 16.75 1.17
N ALA A 155 4.11 18.05 0.86
CA ALA A 155 5.25 18.91 1.13
C ALA A 155 5.70 18.78 2.61
N PRO A 156 7.02 18.75 2.90
CA PRO A 156 8.14 19.09 2.03
C PRO A 156 8.62 17.97 1.10
N TRP A 157 7.88 16.87 0.96
CA TRP A 157 8.25 15.70 0.17
C TRP A 157 9.55 15.07 0.69
N ASP A 158 9.61 14.82 2.00
CA ASP A 158 10.74 14.16 2.66
C ASP A 158 10.50 12.67 2.94
N GLY A 159 9.36 12.15 2.46
CA GLY A 159 8.95 10.75 2.61
C GLY A 159 8.22 10.43 3.90
N THR A 160 7.98 11.42 4.76
CA THR A 160 7.04 11.28 5.88
C THR A 160 5.60 11.30 5.37
N TYR A 161 4.69 10.76 6.18
CA TYR A 161 3.28 10.64 5.83
C TYR A 161 2.37 10.87 7.03
N ASP A 162 1.13 11.25 6.74
CA ASP A 162 0.01 11.32 7.68
C ASP A 162 -1.03 10.22 7.37
N THR A 163 -1.91 9.92 8.34
CA THR A 163 -2.97 8.88 8.28
C THR A 163 -4.28 9.36 8.84
#